data_AF-A0A821FCC3-F1
#
_entry.id   AF-A0A821FCC3-F1
#
_cell.length_a   1.000
_cell.length_b   1.000
_cell.length_c   1.000
_cell.angle_alpha   90.00
_cell.angle_beta   90.00
_cell.angle_gamma   90.00
#
_symmetry.space_group_name_H-M   'P 1'
#
loop_
_entity.id
_entity.type
_entity.pdbx_description
1 polymer ?
#
loop_
_entity_poly.entity_id
_entity_poly.type
_entity_poly.pdbx_seq_one_letter_code
_entity_poly.pdbx_strand_id
1 'polypeptide(L)'
;MIMIVTDGATETALNVFQSRNWYPNNVSTCHPIETRVFTYMIGRELGDPKHIKWMSCANKGYYAHVSTLEDIQENVEDYIPVTARPIAMYNDHVTVWSSVFLDVERTLPIKTYKWFPFKLSDLSMSMDEFKNKSKPVHLMISIAQPVLNPPQDKQDENILLGAVGVDIPVKLLQEFSPKYRLGVHAYSFMINHNGYLMFHPDLRPVV
;
A
#
# COMPACT_ATOMS: atom_id res chain seq x y z
N MET A 1 12.77 4.39 -6.23
CA MET A 1 12.75 4.60 -4.77
C MET A 1 13.66 3.55 -4.15
N ILE A 2 14.46 3.92 -3.16
CA ILE A 2 15.33 3.00 -2.42
C ILE A 2 15.03 3.19 -0.93
N MET A 3 14.88 2.09 -0.19
CA MET A 3 14.73 2.07 1.25
C MET A 3 15.98 1.46 1.87
N ILE A 4 16.62 2.18 2.79
CA ILE A 4 17.82 1.75 3.50
C ILE A 4 17.43 1.52 4.95
N VAL A 5 17.73 0.33 5.44
CA VAL A 5 17.50 -0.07 6.83
C VAL A 5 18.86 -0.31 7.49
N THR A 6 19.15 0.40 8.57
CA THR A 6 20.47 0.37 9.21
C THR A 6 20.38 0.80 10.68
N ASP A 7 21.33 0.40 11.50
CA ASP A 7 21.49 0.83 12.90
C ASP A 7 22.36 2.10 13.05
N GLY A 8 23.07 2.50 12.00
CA GLY A 8 23.97 3.65 12.02
C GLY A 8 24.78 3.82 10.72
N ALA A 9 25.32 5.01 10.48
CA ALA A 9 26.26 5.23 9.38
C ALA A 9 27.43 6.09 9.86
N THR A 10 28.64 5.71 9.48
CA THR A 10 29.87 6.44 9.81
C THR A 10 30.17 7.59 8.84
N GLU A 11 29.69 7.49 7.60
CA GLU A 11 29.93 8.48 6.55
C GLU A 11 28.68 8.73 5.71
N THR A 12 28.62 9.89 5.06
CA THR A 12 27.64 10.17 4.02
C THR A 12 28.16 9.68 2.68
N ALA A 13 27.40 8.81 2.00
CA ALA A 13 27.75 8.25 0.68
C ALA A 13 27.62 9.28 -0.47
N LEU A 14 28.15 10.50 -0.28
CA LEU A 14 28.03 11.65 -1.18
C LEU A 14 28.51 11.32 -2.60
N ASN A 15 29.67 10.68 -2.74
CA ASN A 15 30.24 10.32 -4.03
C ASN A 15 29.30 9.42 -4.86
N VAL A 16 28.54 8.55 -4.18
CA VAL A 16 27.57 7.66 -4.83
C VAL A 16 26.36 8.46 -5.31
N PHE A 17 25.80 9.34 -4.47
CA PHE A 17 24.64 10.15 -4.86
C PHE A 17 24.97 11.14 -5.97
N GLN A 18 26.14 11.78 -5.92
CA GLN A 18 26.60 12.69 -6.97
C GLN A 18 26.81 11.99 -8.31
N SER A 19 27.37 10.78 -8.31
CA SER A 19 27.65 10.06 -9.56
C SER A 19 26.43 9.34 -10.16
N ARG A 20 25.46 8.93 -9.32
CA ARG A 20 24.35 8.06 -9.75
C ARG A 20 22.97 8.70 -9.72
N ASN A 21 22.72 9.70 -8.86
CA ASN A 21 21.36 10.21 -8.62
C ASN A 21 21.21 11.71 -8.89
N TRP A 22 22.29 12.50 -8.78
CA TRP A 22 22.26 13.95 -8.97
C TRP A 22 22.89 14.31 -10.33
N TYR A 23 22.07 14.77 -11.30
CA TYR A 23 22.53 15.08 -12.66
C TYR A 23 22.14 16.52 -13.09
N PRO A 24 23.01 17.30 -13.78
CA PRO A 24 24.47 17.37 -13.74
C PRO A 24 24.97 18.48 -12.78
N ASN A 25 26.26 18.46 -12.47
CA ASN A 25 27.04 19.14 -11.41
C ASN A 25 26.97 20.69 -11.28
N ASN A 26 25.89 21.33 -11.70
CA ASN A 26 25.76 22.78 -11.75
C ASN A 26 24.91 23.19 -10.56
N VAL A 27 25.50 23.78 -9.52
CA VAL A 27 24.87 24.16 -8.24
C VAL A 27 23.77 25.23 -8.38
N SER A 28 22.79 25.04 -9.26
CA SER A 28 21.50 25.71 -9.25
C SER A 28 20.51 24.72 -8.65
N THR A 29 20.32 24.87 -7.35
CA THR A 29 19.31 24.43 -6.36
C THR A 29 18.03 23.65 -6.74
N CYS A 30 17.76 23.31 -8.00
CA CYS A 30 16.61 22.53 -8.45
C CYS A 30 17.03 21.40 -9.40
N HIS A 31 17.85 20.46 -8.92
CA HIS A 31 18.20 19.28 -9.70
C HIS A 31 17.02 18.28 -9.72
N PRO A 32 16.74 17.63 -10.87
CA PRO A 32 15.87 16.48 -10.91
C PRO A 32 16.57 15.34 -10.15
N ILE A 33 15.93 14.89 -9.07
CA ILE A 33 16.35 13.68 -8.36
C ILE A 33 15.44 12.58 -8.85
N GLU A 34 16.00 11.61 -9.58
CA GLU A 34 15.24 10.51 -10.15
C GLU A 34 14.81 9.52 -9.06
N THR A 35 15.71 9.23 -8.12
CA THR A 35 15.48 8.22 -7.07
C THR A 35 15.38 8.85 -5.70
N ARG A 36 14.21 8.70 -5.06
CA ARG A 36 14.02 9.02 -3.63
C ARG A 36 14.66 7.97 -2.73
N VAL A 37 15.32 8.42 -1.66
CA VAL A 37 15.99 7.56 -0.67
C VAL A 37 15.34 7.72 0.69
N PHE A 38 14.79 6.63 1.21
CA PHE A 38 14.19 6.56 2.54
C PHE A 38 15.14 5.82 3.45
N THR A 39 15.28 6.31 4.68
CA THR A 39 16.25 5.77 5.63
C THR A 39 15.56 5.45 6.95
N TYR A 40 15.66 4.20 7.38
CA TYR A 40 15.10 3.69 8.62
C TYR A 40 16.25 3.32 9.55
N MET A 41 16.37 4.06 10.65
CA MET A 41 17.32 3.74 11.71
C MET A 41 16.68 2.75 12.68
N ILE A 42 17.25 1.56 12.87
CA ILE A 42 16.71 0.54 13.76
C ILE A 42 17.61 0.39 14.98
N GLY A 43 17.02 0.43 16.17
CA GLY A 43 17.73 0.16 17.41
C GLY A 43 17.28 1.07 18.55
N ARG A 44 17.43 0.56 19.77
CA ARG A 44 17.17 1.34 21.00
C ARG A 44 18.34 2.26 21.36
N GLU A 45 19.55 1.83 21.02
CA GLU A 45 20.77 2.63 21.19
C GLU A 45 21.08 3.31 19.87
N LEU A 46 21.21 4.64 19.91
CA LEU A 46 21.41 5.46 18.72
C LEU A 46 22.90 5.72 18.50
N GLY A 47 23.42 5.33 17.33
CA GLY A 47 24.55 6.02 16.72
C GLY A 47 24.19 7.46 16.32
N ASP A 48 25.10 8.23 15.72
CA ASP A 48 24.78 9.59 15.23
C ASP A 48 23.86 9.51 14.00
N PRO A 49 22.59 9.97 14.08
CA PRO A 49 21.65 9.88 12.96
C PRO A 49 21.94 10.90 11.85
N LYS A 50 22.88 11.85 12.06
CA LYS A 50 23.15 12.95 11.12
C LYS A 50 23.43 12.47 9.71
N HIS A 51 24.27 11.45 9.57
CA HIS A 51 24.65 10.94 8.25
C HIS A 51 23.45 10.30 7.55
N ILE A 52 22.68 9.48 8.26
CA ILE A 52 21.50 8.79 7.74
C ILE A 52 20.41 9.81 7.35
N LYS A 53 20.11 10.74 8.26
CA LYS A 53 19.13 11.80 8.04
C LYS A 53 19.52 12.70 6.87
N TRP A 54 20.81 13.03 6.73
CA TRP A 54 21.28 13.80 5.58
C TRP A 54 21.07 13.04 4.26
N MET A 55 21.31 11.73 4.22
CA MET A 55 21.14 10.92 3.01
C MET A 55 19.69 10.93 2.52
N SER A 56 18.69 10.87 3.40
CA SER A 56 17.28 10.96 3.00
C SER A 56 16.85 12.38 2.62
N CYS A 57 17.23 13.39 3.42
CA CYS A 57 16.93 14.80 3.12
C CYS A 57 17.49 15.25 1.77
N ALA A 58 18.75 14.90 1.48
CA ALA A 58 19.42 15.29 0.24
C ALA A 58 18.80 14.62 -1.01
N ASN A 59 18.08 13.51 -0.84
CA ASN A 59 17.45 12.74 -1.92
C ASN A 59 15.92 12.81 -1.92
N LYS A 60 15.31 13.88 -1.36
CA LYS A 60 13.84 14.08 -1.34
C LYS A 60 13.04 12.89 -0.78
N GLY A 61 13.61 12.16 0.19
CA GLY A 61 12.93 11.07 0.89
C GLY A 61 12.56 11.42 2.32
N TYR A 62 12.51 10.42 3.18
CA TYR A 62 12.13 10.55 4.59
C TYR A 62 13.06 9.75 5.50
N TYR A 63 13.19 10.21 6.74
CA TYR A 63 13.96 9.56 7.81
C TYR A 63 13.01 9.16 8.93
N ALA A 64 13.05 7.89 9.32
CA ALA A 64 12.34 7.38 10.47
C ALA A 64 13.29 6.63 11.41
N HIS A 65 13.03 6.73 12.71
CA HIS A 65 13.72 5.96 13.74
C HIS A 65 12.75 4.95 14.35
N VAL A 66 13.10 3.67 14.25
CA VAL A 66 12.30 2.54 14.71
C VAL A 66 13.02 1.94 15.91
N SER A 67 12.45 2.14 17.09
CA SER A 67 13.04 1.67 18.35
C SER A 67 12.35 0.41 18.89
N THR A 68 11.05 0.30 18.63
CA THR A 68 10.21 -0.82 19.06
C THR A 68 9.49 -1.47 17.87
N LEU A 69 8.90 -2.64 18.11
CA LEU A 69 8.06 -3.31 17.12
C LEU A 69 6.74 -2.58 16.86
N GLU A 70 6.26 -1.81 17.84
CA GLU A 70 5.02 -1.03 17.74
C GLU A 70 5.22 0.16 16.79
N ASP A 71 6.40 0.78 16.84
CA ASP A 71 6.77 1.91 15.97
C ASP A 71 6.86 1.52 14.48
N ILE A 72 7.02 0.23 14.16
CA ILE A 72 7.27 -0.22 12.78
C ILE A 72 6.12 0.16 11.87
N GLN A 73 4.88 -0.09 12.31
CA GLN A 73 3.72 0.08 11.44
C GLN A 73 3.56 1.54 11.00
N GLU A 74 3.64 2.48 11.95
CA GLU A 74 3.47 3.90 11.68
C GLU A 74 4.65 4.45 10.86
N ASN A 75 5.89 4.21 11.32
CA ASN A 75 7.08 4.76 10.68
C ASN A 75 7.32 4.22 9.27
N VAL A 76 7.03 2.94 9.03
CA VAL A 76 7.22 2.35 7.70
C VAL A 76 6.17 2.87 6.73
N GLU A 77 4.98 3.30 7.17
CA GLU A 77 3.93 3.84 6.29
C GLU A 77 4.17 5.30 5.87
N ASP A 78 5.02 6.06 6.57
CA ASP A 78 5.32 7.48 6.28
C ASP A 78 5.89 7.78 4.88
N TYR A 79 6.39 6.76 4.17
CA TYR A 79 6.80 6.95 2.77
C TYR A 79 5.61 7.26 1.83
N ILE A 80 4.40 6.82 2.18
CA ILE A 80 3.18 6.98 1.38
C ILE A 80 2.90 8.47 1.12
N PRO A 81 2.74 9.34 2.13
CA PRO A 81 2.50 10.76 1.88
C PRO A 81 3.64 11.45 1.11
N VAL A 82 4.90 11.05 1.31
CA VAL A 82 6.06 11.61 0.59
C VAL A 82 6.06 11.23 -0.89
N THR A 83 5.69 10.00 -1.20
CA THR A 83 5.58 9.52 -2.59
C THR A 83 4.32 10.04 -3.29
N ALA A 84 3.26 10.34 -2.55
CA ALA A 84 2.00 10.90 -3.07
C ALA A 84 2.10 12.37 -3.50
N ARG A 85 3.08 13.14 -3.01
CA ARG A 85 3.18 14.60 -3.27
C ARG A 85 3.09 15.00 -4.75
N PRO A 86 3.79 14.35 -5.71
CA PRO A 86 3.67 14.70 -7.11
C PRO A 86 2.24 14.54 -7.64
N ILE A 87 1.56 13.44 -7.28
CA ILE A 87 0.20 13.13 -7.73
C ILE A 87 -0.76 14.24 -7.29
N ALA A 88 -0.61 14.70 -6.05
CA ALA A 88 -1.43 15.78 -5.51
C ALA A 88 -1.08 17.16 -6.07
N MET A 89 0.18 17.43 -6.40
CA MET A 89 0.57 18.67 -7.08
C MET A 89 -0.03 18.77 -8.49
N TYR A 90 -0.10 17.65 -9.21
CA TYR A 90 -0.79 17.59 -10.51
C TYR A 90 -2.31 17.55 -10.37
N ASN A 91 -2.84 17.40 -9.15
CA ASN A 91 -4.26 17.15 -8.87
C ASN A 91 -4.84 16.04 -9.75
N ASP A 92 -4.08 14.95 -9.90
CA ASP A 92 -4.47 13.83 -10.73
C ASP A 92 -5.25 12.79 -9.91
N HIS A 93 -6.34 12.30 -10.47
CA HIS A 93 -7.23 11.34 -9.84
C HIS A 93 -7.05 9.99 -10.51
N VAL A 94 -6.08 9.22 -9.99
CA VAL A 94 -5.82 7.87 -10.48
C VAL A 94 -6.77 6.89 -9.81
N THR A 95 -7.63 6.25 -10.60
CA THR A 95 -8.47 5.14 -10.15
C THR A 95 -7.71 3.82 -10.29
N VAL A 96 -7.58 3.08 -9.20
CA VAL A 96 -6.87 1.78 -9.18
C VAL A 96 -7.86 0.67 -8.85
N TRP A 97 -7.72 -0.45 -9.55
CA TRP A 97 -8.48 -1.68 -9.30
C TRP A 97 -7.60 -2.67 -8.54
N SER A 98 -8.10 -3.17 -7.41
CA SER A 98 -7.41 -4.22 -6.66
C SER A 98 -7.49 -5.57 -7.36
N SER A 99 -6.58 -6.48 -7.03
CA SER A 99 -6.74 -7.90 -7.35
C SER A 99 -7.92 -8.49 -6.57
N VAL A 100 -8.41 -9.65 -7.01
CA VAL A 100 -9.45 -10.37 -6.28
C VAL A 100 -8.97 -10.72 -4.87
N PHE A 101 -9.79 -10.42 -3.89
CA PHE A 101 -9.55 -10.76 -2.48
C PHE A 101 -10.80 -11.35 -1.84
N LEU A 102 -10.64 -11.94 -0.65
CA LEU A 102 -11.72 -12.51 0.13
C LEU A 102 -12.35 -11.46 1.02
N ASP A 103 -13.68 -11.41 1.04
CA ASP A 103 -14.41 -10.64 2.05
C ASP A 103 -14.33 -11.35 3.42
N VAL A 104 -13.25 -11.14 4.16
CA VAL A 104 -13.04 -11.77 5.48
C VAL A 104 -13.90 -11.09 6.55
N GLU A 105 -14.11 -9.79 6.47
CA GLU A 105 -14.86 -9.04 7.49
C GLU A 105 -16.36 -9.37 7.49
N ARG A 106 -16.98 -9.59 6.32
CA ARG A 106 -18.41 -9.94 6.27
C ARG A 106 -18.69 -11.42 6.45
N THR A 107 -17.68 -12.28 6.38
CA THR A 107 -17.83 -13.75 6.46
C THR A 107 -17.61 -14.30 7.85
N LEU A 108 -16.77 -13.63 8.65
CA LEU A 108 -16.68 -13.91 10.06
C LEU A 108 -18.00 -13.53 10.75
N PRO A 109 -18.60 -14.39 11.59
CA PRO A 109 -19.74 -14.02 12.44
C PRO A 109 -19.32 -13.08 13.58
N ILE A 110 -18.27 -12.29 13.37
CA ILE A 110 -17.76 -11.31 14.30
C ILE A 110 -18.54 -10.02 14.06
N LYS A 111 -19.73 -9.93 14.67
CA LYS A 111 -20.37 -8.64 14.93
C LYS A 111 -19.60 -7.93 16.04
N THR A 112 -18.42 -7.38 15.75
CA THR A 112 -17.76 -6.48 16.70
C THR A 112 -17.64 -5.09 16.10
N TYR A 113 -18.71 -4.32 16.28
CA TYR A 113 -18.67 -2.86 16.44
C TYR A 113 -17.92 -2.46 17.73
N LYS A 114 -16.82 -3.14 18.06
CA LYS A 114 -16.05 -2.96 19.29
C LYS A 114 -14.60 -2.68 18.92
N TRP A 115 -14.30 -1.39 18.79
CA TRP A 115 -12.96 -0.85 18.71
C TRP A 115 -12.18 -1.31 19.97
N PHE A 116 -10.95 -1.84 19.80
CA PHE A 116 -9.99 -2.37 20.81
C PHE A 116 -10.00 -3.89 21.12
N PRO A 117 -8.82 -4.43 21.49
CA PRO A 117 -7.88 -5.11 20.60
C PRO A 117 -8.31 -6.56 20.32
N PHE A 118 -8.11 -6.97 19.07
CA PHE A 118 -8.39 -8.32 18.57
C PHE A 118 -7.58 -9.37 19.35
N LYS A 119 -8.23 -10.34 20.00
CA LYS A 119 -7.54 -11.45 20.69
C LYS A 119 -7.54 -12.68 19.79
N LEU A 120 -6.39 -13.36 19.72
CA LEU A 120 -6.23 -14.61 18.97
C LEU A 120 -7.18 -15.74 19.45
N SER A 121 -7.71 -15.65 20.67
CA SER A 121 -8.75 -16.54 21.19
C SER A 121 -10.10 -16.38 20.49
N ASP A 122 -10.37 -15.24 19.85
CA ASP A 122 -11.62 -15.01 19.11
C ASP A 122 -11.60 -15.75 17.75
N LEU A 123 -10.43 -16.22 17.30
CA LEU A 123 -10.26 -17.15 16.19
C LEU A 123 -10.53 -18.61 16.57
N SER A 124 -10.74 -18.95 17.85
CA SER A 124 -11.02 -20.33 18.27
C SER A 124 -12.49 -20.70 18.04
N MET A 125 -13.00 -20.48 16.83
CA MET A 125 -14.24 -21.12 16.38
C MET A 125 -13.89 -22.49 15.81
N SER A 126 -14.60 -23.53 16.26
CA SER A 126 -14.46 -24.85 15.66
C SER A 126 -14.88 -24.81 14.19
N MET A 127 -14.23 -25.62 13.34
CA MET A 127 -14.45 -25.60 11.89
C MET A 127 -15.90 -25.93 11.49
N ASP A 128 -16.61 -26.69 12.33
CA ASP A 128 -18.03 -27.03 12.16
C ASP A 128 -18.96 -25.88 12.56
N GLU A 129 -18.59 -25.10 13.58
CA GLU A 129 -19.32 -23.91 13.99
C GLU A 129 -19.09 -22.75 13.01
N PHE A 130 -17.89 -22.66 12.44
CA PHE A 130 -17.58 -21.77 11.32
C PHE A 130 -18.47 -22.10 10.12
N LYS A 131 -18.49 -23.35 9.63
CA LYS A 131 -19.34 -23.75 8.49
C LYS A 131 -20.84 -23.47 8.69
N ASN A 132 -21.36 -23.63 9.90
CA ASN A 132 -22.79 -23.41 10.19
C ASN A 132 -23.18 -21.94 10.41
N LYS A 133 -22.26 -21.08 10.88
CA LYS A 133 -22.54 -19.66 11.17
C LYS A 133 -21.92 -18.67 10.16
N SER A 134 -20.93 -19.09 9.39
CA SER A 134 -20.25 -18.22 8.41
C SER A 134 -21.17 -17.97 7.22
N LYS A 135 -21.26 -16.71 6.80
CA LYS A 135 -21.84 -16.40 5.49
C LYS A 135 -20.95 -17.00 4.39
N PRO A 136 -21.52 -17.37 3.23
CA PRO A 136 -20.71 -17.84 2.12
C PRO A 136 -19.62 -16.81 1.79
N VAL A 137 -18.39 -17.29 1.62
CA VAL A 137 -17.25 -16.44 1.29
C VAL A 137 -17.42 -15.91 -0.13
N HIS A 138 -17.32 -14.58 -0.25
CA HIS A 138 -17.43 -13.90 -1.53
C HIS A 138 -16.06 -13.35 -1.94
N LEU A 139 -15.74 -13.57 -3.21
CA LEU A 139 -14.63 -12.91 -3.87
C LEU A 139 -15.07 -11.49 -4.23
N MET A 140 -14.24 -10.52 -3.88
CA MET A 140 -14.46 -9.10 -4.09
C MET A 140 -13.31 -8.51 -4.88
N ILE A 141 -13.58 -7.39 -5.54
CA ILE A 141 -12.60 -6.48 -6.09
C ILE A 141 -12.91 -5.08 -5.54
N SER A 142 -11.92 -4.22 -5.38
CA SER A 142 -12.11 -2.86 -4.90
C SER A 142 -11.63 -1.88 -5.96
N ILE A 143 -12.42 -0.83 -6.16
CA ILE A 143 -11.99 0.36 -6.89
C ILE A 143 -11.59 1.39 -5.85
N ALA A 144 -10.37 1.90 -5.93
CA ALA A 144 -9.88 2.92 -5.00
C ALA A 144 -9.43 4.19 -5.74
N GLN A 145 -9.63 5.33 -5.10
CA GLN A 145 -9.18 6.63 -5.56
C GLN A 145 -8.59 7.43 -4.37
N PRO A 146 -7.44 8.09 -4.54
CA PRO A 146 -6.87 8.91 -3.47
C PRO A 146 -7.67 10.21 -3.30
N VAL A 147 -7.83 10.62 -2.05
CA VAL A 147 -8.38 11.92 -1.66
C VAL A 147 -7.20 12.82 -1.35
N LEU A 148 -6.99 13.81 -2.21
CA LEU A 148 -5.83 14.69 -2.16
C LEU A 148 -6.27 16.09 -1.76
N ASN A 149 -5.43 16.76 -0.99
CA ASN A 149 -5.56 18.19 -0.71
C ASN A 149 -4.41 18.90 -1.45
N PRO A 150 -4.68 19.56 -2.59
CA PRO A 150 -3.64 20.26 -3.31
C PRO A 150 -3.06 21.38 -2.43
N PRO A 151 -1.73 21.46 -2.29
CA PRO A 151 -1.10 22.43 -1.38
C PRO A 151 -1.39 23.85 -1.85
N GLN A 152 -1.88 24.71 -0.94
CA GLN A 152 -2.07 26.14 -1.20
C GLN A 152 -0.81 26.91 -0.84
N ASP A 153 -0.05 26.44 0.15
CA ASP A 153 1.24 26.99 0.55
C ASP A 153 2.33 25.91 0.57
N LYS A 154 3.61 26.31 0.50
CA LYS A 154 4.77 25.41 0.48
C LYS A 154 4.97 24.59 1.76
N GLN A 155 4.24 24.92 2.82
CA GLN A 155 4.30 24.25 4.13
C GLN A 155 3.17 23.26 4.36
N ASP A 156 2.25 23.08 3.41
CA ASP A 156 1.19 22.09 3.56
C ASP A 156 1.76 20.67 3.46
N GLU A 157 1.90 20.01 4.61
CA GLU A 157 2.36 18.61 4.68
C GLU A 157 1.21 17.61 4.47
N ASN A 158 -0.04 18.03 4.72
CA ASN A 158 -1.26 17.22 4.62
C ASN A 158 -1.79 17.16 3.19
N ILE A 159 -0.99 16.57 2.30
CA ILE A 159 -1.25 16.51 0.86
C ILE A 159 -2.16 15.32 0.49
N LEU A 160 -2.04 14.20 1.23
CA LEU A 160 -2.88 13.01 1.09
C LEU A 160 -3.80 12.96 2.31
N LEU A 161 -5.12 13.07 2.10
CA LEU A 161 -6.12 12.97 3.16
C LEU A 161 -6.53 11.52 3.44
N GLY A 162 -6.43 10.67 2.42
CA GLY A 162 -6.74 9.25 2.52
C GLY A 162 -7.08 8.63 1.17
N ALA A 163 -7.78 7.50 1.20
CA ALA A 163 -8.30 6.83 0.02
C ALA A 163 -9.78 6.50 0.23
N VAL A 164 -10.57 6.68 -0.83
CA VAL A 164 -11.95 6.19 -0.88
C VAL A 164 -11.98 4.97 -1.78
N GLY A 165 -12.74 3.96 -1.37
CA GLY A 165 -12.88 2.74 -2.14
C GLY A 165 -14.29 2.17 -2.10
N VAL A 166 -14.65 1.45 -3.16
CA VAL A 166 -15.93 0.73 -3.27
C VAL A 166 -15.62 -0.72 -3.64
N ASP A 167 -16.14 -1.64 -2.83
CA ASP A 167 -16.01 -3.07 -3.07
C ASP A 167 -17.14 -3.60 -3.95
N ILE A 168 -16.79 -4.33 -4.99
CA ILE A 168 -17.71 -4.93 -5.95
C ILE A 168 -17.55 -6.46 -5.88
N PRO A 169 -18.63 -7.21 -5.64
CA PRO A 169 -18.59 -8.66 -5.72
C PRO A 169 -18.23 -9.14 -7.12
N VAL A 170 -17.32 -10.10 -7.21
CA VAL A 170 -16.93 -10.72 -8.50
C VAL A 170 -18.13 -11.36 -9.21
N LYS A 171 -19.16 -11.78 -8.45
CA LYS A 171 -20.43 -12.28 -9.00
C LYS A 171 -21.10 -11.26 -9.92
N LEU A 172 -21.06 -9.97 -9.59
CA LEU A 172 -21.63 -8.91 -10.43
C LEU A 172 -20.89 -8.82 -11.78
N LEU A 173 -19.56 -8.99 -11.77
CA LEU A 173 -18.78 -9.06 -13.01
C LEU A 173 -19.15 -10.26 -13.88
N GLN A 174 -19.41 -11.41 -13.25
CA GLN A 174 -19.84 -12.61 -13.97
C GLN A 174 -21.22 -12.45 -14.61
N GLU A 175 -22.11 -11.65 -14.02
CA GLU A 175 -23.44 -11.35 -14.58
C GLU A 175 -23.38 -10.55 -15.89
N PHE A 176 -22.36 -9.69 -16.05
CA PHE A 176 -22.14 -8.98 -17.33
C PHE A 176 -21.75 -9.92 -18.48
N SER A 177 -21.32 -11.15 -18.19
CA SER A 177 -21.01 -12.14 -19.21
C SER A 177 -22.19 -13.10 -19.42
N PRO A 178 -22.91 -13.04 -20.56
CA PRO A 178 -24.12 -13.82 -20.77
C PRO A 178 -23.78 -15.30 -21.03
N LYS A 179 -23.70 -16.11 -19.96
CA LYS A 179 -23.39 -17.55 -20.01
C LYS A 179 -24.27 -18.32 -21.00
N TYR A 180 -25.57 -17.98 -21.05
CA TYR A 180 -26.54 -18.65 -21.91
C TYR A 180 -26.32 -18.41 -23.42
N ARG A 181 -25.57 -17.37 -23.81
CA ARG A 181 -25.26 -17.06 -25.21
C ARG A 181 -23.95 -17.69 -25.71
N LEU A 182 -23.11 -18.18 -24.80
CA LEU A 182 -21.76 -18.68 -25.15
C LEU A 182 -21.79 -20.12 -25.67
N GLY A 183 -22.79 -20.92 -25.30
CA GLY A 183 -22.89 -22.35 -25.63
C GLY A 183 -22.36 -23.26 -24.51
N VAL A 184 -22.56 -24.56 -24.65
CA VAL A 184 -22.42 -25.55 -23.55
C VAL A 184 -20.99 -25.74 -23.02
N HIS A 185 -19.96 -25.51 -23.83
CA HIS A 185 -18.56 -25.68 -23.45
C HIS A 185 -17.79 -24.37 -23.31
N ALA A 186 -18.44 -23.24 -23.60
CA ALA A 186 -17.79 -21.94 -23.56
C ALA A 186 -17.99 -21.30 -22.18
N TYR A 187 -16.92 -20.68 -21.68
CA TYR A 187 -16.95 -19.90 -20.46
C TYR A 187 -16.23 -18.59 -20.67
N SER A 188 -16.57 -17.62 -19.84
CA SER A 188 -15.86 -16.36 -19.77
C SER A 188 -14.91 -16.35 -18.59
N PHE A 189 -13.80 -15.65 -18.78
CA PHE A 189 -12.85 -15.34 -17.73
C PHE A 189 -12.36 -13.92 -17.96
N MET A 190 -11.81 -13.33 -16.91
CA MET A 190 -11.25 -11.98 -16.95
C MET A 190 -9.88 -11.99 -16.29
N ILE A 191 -8.95 -11.23 -16.85
CA ILE A 191 -7.57 -11.10 -16.38
C ILE A 191 -7.25 -9.61 -16.29
N ASN A 192 -6.42 -9.22 -15.33
CA ASN A 192 -5.90 -7.86 -15.23
C ASN A 192 -4.63 -7.64 -16.08
N HIS A 193 -4.14 -6.40 -16.12
CA HIS A 193 -2.92 -6.04 -16.86
C HIS A 193 -1.64 -6.71 -16.31
N ASN A 194 -1.70 -7.28 -15.11
CA ASN A 194 -0.60 -8.01 -14.46
C ASN A 194 -0.69 -9.54 -14.70
N GLY A 195 -1.67 -10.02 -15.48
CA GLY A 195 -1.84 -11.45 -15.75
C GLY A 195 -2.57 -12.23 -14.65
N TYR A 196 -3.08 -11.57 -13.60
CA TYR A 196 -3.86 -12.23 -12.56
C TYR A 196 -5.32 -12.40 -12.96
N LEU A 197 -5.86 -13.56 -12.61
CA LEU A 197 -7.23 -13.95 -12.89
C LEU A 197 -8.20 -13.19 -11.99
N MET A 198 -9.13 -12.47 -12.60
CA MET A 198 -10.20 -11.73 -11.92
C MET A 198 -11.46 -12.57 -11.71
N PHE A 199 -11.81 -13.42 -12.68
CA PHE A 199 -12.77 -14.49 -12.46
C PHE A 199 -12.58 -15.64 -13.45
N HIS A 200 -12.91 -16.84 -13.00
CA HIS A 200 -12.92 -18.08 -13.78
C HIS A 200 -13.87 -19.08 -13.13
N PRO A 201 -14.50 -20.01 -13.88
CA PRO A 201 -15.35 -21.06 -13.31
C PRO A 201 -14.65 -21.89 -12.21
N ASP A 202 -13.36 -22.17 -12.40
CA ASP A 202 -12.54 -22.92 -11.45
C ASP A 202 -11.84 -22.05 -10.39
N LEU A 203 -12.04 -20.73 -10.40
CA LEU A 203 -11.47 -19.87 -9.38
C LEU A 203 -12.19 -20.12 -8.06
N ARG A 204 -11.46 -20.65 -7.07
CA ARG A 204 -12.00 -20.97 -5.74
C ARG A 204 -11.18 -20.29 -4.65
N PRO A 205 -11.83 -19.80 -3.58
CA PRO A 205 -11.13 -19.35 -2.40
C PRO A 205 -10.38 -20.54 -1.77
N VAL A 206 -9.10 -20.35 -1.49
CA VAL A 206 -8.33 -21.29 -0.66
C VAL A 206 -8.52 -20.83 0.78
N VAL A 207 -9.20 -21.66 1.59
CA VAL A 207 -9.47 -21.43 3.01
C VAL A 207 -8.64 -22.40 3.83
#